data_AF-A0A3B8JQU8-F1
#
_entry.id   AF-A0A3B8JQU8-F1
#
_cell.length_a   1.000
_cell.length_b   1.000
_cell.length_c   1.000
_cell.angle_alpha   90.00
_cell.angle_beta   90.00
_cell.angle_gamma   90.00
#
_symmetry.space_group_name_H-M   'P 1'
#
loop_
_entity.id
_entity.type
_entity.pdbx_description
1 polymer ?
#
loop_
_entity_poly.entity_id
_entity_poly.type
_entity_poly.pdbx_seq_one_letter_code
_entity_poly.pdbx_strand_id
1 'polypeptide(L)'
;GDREFGEGSNLKSWLTTHNISEQEFSDRQTTQSENNFMYLSQILPALAQNFYSEPFQFDRLPPSLETYYQSHWQRMAQSADLTAPSPTLDSPLLAGEAQEEKSKALAVLNILVQQEQPISTDAIAQIINEDEYEVEEILDTWIEFLQQQRIGGEIRYRLYHSSFRDWLERQLSILKPTNHPQEH
;
A
#
# COMPACT_ATOMS: atom_id res chain seq x y z
N GLY A 1 -37.94 -15.52 9.54
CA GLY A 1 -36.97 -14.99 8.58
C GLY A 1 -36.22 -13.92 9.30
N ASP A 2 -35.10 -14.29 9.91
CA ASP A 2 -34.29 -13.38 10.72
C ASP A 2 -32.92 -13.28 10.07
N ARG A 3 -32.69 -12.18 9.37
CA ARG A 3 -31.34 -11.76 9.00
C ARG A 3 -30.91 -10.64 9.95
N GLU A 4 -29.76 -10.89 10.57
CA GLU A 4 -28.69 -9.91 10.79
C GLU A 4 -28.92 -8.79 11.83
N PHE A 5 -28.68 -9.12 13.10
CA PHE A 5 -28.21 -8.17 14.13
C PHE A 5 -26.93 -8.65 14.84
N GLY A 6 -26.18 -9.56 14.21
CA GLY A 6 -25.05 -10.27 14.84
C GLY A 6 -23.74 -9.49 14.96
N GLU A 7 -23.45 -8.57 14.04
CA GLU A 7 -22.12 -7.92 13.98
C GLU A 7 -21.99 -6.74 14.96
N GLY A 8 -23.02 -5.89 15.08
CA GLY A 8 -22.99 -4.72 15.96
C GLY A 8 -23.00 -5.06 17.46
N SER A 9 -23.63 -6.19 17.84
CA SER A 9 -23.63 -6.67 19.23
C SER A 9 -22.27 -7.26 19.63
N ASN A 10 -21.55 -7.86 18.69
CA ASN A 10 -20.25 -8.46 18.93
C ASN A 10 -19.14 -7.39 19.03
N LEU A 11 -19.20 -6.33 18.21
CA LEU A 11 -18.28 -5.20 18.34
C LEU A 11 -18.42 -4.47 19.68
N LYS A 12 -19.66 -4.19 20.14
CA LYS A 12 -19.88 -3.56 21.45
C LYS A 12 -19.39 -4.44 22.61
N SER A 13 -19.54 -5.76 22.49
CA SER A 13 -19.04 -6.71 23.48
C SER A 13 -17.51 -6.72 23.53
N TRP A 14 -16.86 -6.65 22.37
CA TRP A 14 -15.39 -6.53 22.26
C TRP A 14 -14.89 -5.22 22.89
N LEU A 15 -15.51 -4.08 22.56
CA LEU A 15 -15.17 -2.79 23.17
C LEU A 15 -15.29 -2.81 24.69
N THR A 16 -16.34 -3.42 25.22
CA THR A 16 -16.56 -3.57 26.67
C THR A 16 -15.48 -4.45 27.30
N THR A 17 -15.13 -5.56 26.66
CA THR A 17 -14.08 -6.49 27.13
C THR A 17 -12.72 -5.80 27.25
N HIS A 18 -12.41 -4.92 26.30
CA HIS A 18 -11.16 -4.16 26.28
C HIS A 18 -11.24 -2.80 26.99
N ASN A 19 -12.38 -2.49 27.63
CA ASN A 19 -12.60 -1.24 28.36
C ASN A 19 -12.40 0.04 27.50
N ILE A 20 -12.88 0.00 26.26
CA ILE A 20 -12.78 1.10 25.28
C ILE A 20 -14.14 1.77 25.13
N SER A 21 -14.16 3.10 25.21
CA SER A 21 -15.38 3.88 24.94
C SER A 21 -15.68 3.98 23.44
N GLU A 22 -16.96 4.11 23.07
CA GLU A 22 -17.34 4.32 21.66
C GLU A 22 -16.70 5.58 21.06
N GLN A 23 -16.50 6.63 21.87
CA GLN A 23 -15.85 7.86 21.46
C GLN A 23 -14.36 7.63 21.19
N GLU A 24 -13.63 7.02 22.13
CA GLU A 24 -12.21 6.69 21.94
C GLU A 24 -12.01 5.79 20.73
N PHE A 25 -12.88 4.80 20.55
CA PHE A 25 -12.83 3.93 19.39
C PHE A 25 -13.01 4.70 18.08
N SER A 26 -13.99 5.60 18.04
CA SER A 26 -14.27 6.42 16.85
C SER A 26 -13.09 7.33 16.52
N ASP A 27 -12.55 8.05 17.52
CA ASP A 27 -11.41 8.96 17.34
C ASP A 27 -10.16 8.23 16.80
N ARG A 28 -9.88 7.05 17.36
CA ARG A 28 -8.75 6.22 16.93
C ARG A 28 -8.97 5.67 15.52
N GLN A 29 -10.16 5.15 15.22
CA GLN A 29 -10.46 4.61 13.89
C GLN A 29 -10.47 5.69 12.80
N THR A 30 -10.94 6.90 13.10
CA THR A 30 -10.83 8.03 12.18
C THR A 30 -9.37 8.35 11.86
N THR A 31 -8.50 8.31 12.87
CA THR A 31 -7.06 8.55 12.67
C THR A 31 -6.41 7.42 11.88
N GLN A 32 -6.64 6.17 12.27
CA GLN A 32 -5.99 4.99 11.70
C GLN A 32 -6.45 4.65 10.28
N SER A 33 -7.69 5.00 9.94
CA SER A 33 -8.23 4.74 8.61
C SER A 33 -7.80 5.75 7.56
N GLU A 34 -7.25 6.91 7.92
CA GLU A 34 -6.88 7.97 6.97
C GLU A 34 -7.99 8.29 5.93
N ASN A 35 -9.26 8.21 6.34
CA ASN A 35 -10.47 8.32 5.47
C ASN A 35 -10.69 7.19 4.46
N ASN A 36 -10.00 6.06 4.61
CA ASN A 36 -10.16 4.85 3.83
C ASN A 36 -11.31 3.99 4.42
N PHE A 37 -12.51 4.23 3.91
CA PHE A 37 -13.69 3.44 4.25
C PHE A 37 -13.52 1.95 3.95
N MET A 38 -12.71 1.59 2.94
CA MET A 38 -12.44 0.19 2.63
C MET A 38 -11.63 -0.46 3.75
N TYR A 39 -10.59 0.20 4.26
CA TYR A 39 -9.83 -0.25 5.43
C TYR A 39 -10.77 -0.47 6.64
N LEU A 40 -11.60 0.51 6.97
CA LEU A 40 -12.57 0.39 8.06
C LEU A 40 -13.54 -0.78 7.87
N SER A 41 -14.05 -0.97 6.64
CA SER A 41 -14.98 -2.05 6.33
C SER A 41 -14.41 -3.45 6.57
N GLN A 42 -13.08 -3.59 6.55
CA GLN A 42 -12.40 -4.87 6.79
C GLN A 42 -11.94 -5.01 8.25
N ILE A 43 -11.59 -3.92 8.91
CA ILE A 43 -11.17 -3.93 10.33
C ILE A 43 -12.35 -4.14 11.27
N LEU A 44 -13.51 -3.52 11.01
CA LEU A 44 -14.69 -3.64 11.89
C LEU A 44 -15.18 -5.10 12.05
N PRO A 45 -15.32 -5.90 10.97
CA PRO A 45 -15.66 -7.32 11.11
C PRO A 45 -14.57 -8.13 11.81
N ALA A 46 -13.29 -7.84 11.56
CA ALA A 46 -12.18 -8.55 12.20
C ALA A 46 -12.20 -8.36 13.73
N LEU A 47 -12.46 -7.13 14.20
CA LEU A 47 -12.65 -6.83 15.62
C LEU A 47 -13.86 -7.57 16.19
N ALA A 48 -15.00 -7.52 15.50
CA ALA A 48 -16.22 -8.23 15.92
C ALA A 48 -16.00 -9.75 16.02
N GLN A 49 -15.06 -10.31 15.25
CA GLN A 49 -14.73 -11.74 15.27
C GLN A 49 -13.60 -12.10 16.26
N ASN A 50 -13.16 -11.16 17.12
CA ASN A 50 -12.04 -11.34 18.05
C ASN A 50 -10.73 -11.72 17.36
N PHE A 51 -10.51 -11.28 16.11
CA PHE A 51 -9.26 -11.53 15.38
C PHE A 51 -8.06 -10.90 16.08
N TYR A 52 -8.27 -9.74 16.70
CA TYR A 52 -7.27 -9.03 17.49
C TYR A 52 -7.45 -9.34 18.98
N SER A 53 -6.39 -9.87 19.59
CA SER A 53 -6.34 -10.13 21.04
C SER A 53 -6.12 -8.86 21.86
N GLU A 54 -5.48 -7.84 21.28
CA GLU A 54 -5.25 -6.55 21.91
C GLU A 54 -5.79 -5.42 21.02
N PRO A 55 -6.37 -4.37 21.60
CA PRO A 55 -6.97 -3.30 20.84
C PRO A 55 -5.92 -2.42 20.17
N PHE A 56 -6.21 -2.00 18.93
CA PHE A 56 -5.35 -1.11 18.14
C PHE A 56 -3.95 -1.66 17.84
N GLN A 57 -3.71 -2.96 18.09
CA GLN A 57 -2.53 -3.67 17.62
C GLN A 57 -2.85 -4.35 16.30
N PHE A 58 -2.61 -3.64 15.20
CA PHE A 58 -2.78 -4.13 13.83
C PHE A 58 -1.46 -4.65 13.24
N ASP A 59 -0.69 -5.37 14.06
CA ASP A 59 0.55 -6.05 13.63
C ASP A 59 0.27 -7.03 12.49
N ARG A 60 -0.94 -7.62 12.51
CA ARG A 60 -1.47 -8.49 11.45
C ARG A 60 -2.64 -7.83 10.74
N LEU A 61 -2.63 -7.88 9.41
CA LEU A 61 -3.77 -7.47 8.61
C LEU A 61 -4.82 -8.60 8.60
N PRO A 62 -6.12 -8.28 8.61
CA PRO A 62 -7.15 -9.29 8.40
C PRO A 62 -6.97 -9.90 7.00
N PRO A 63 -7.24 -11.21 6.81
CA PRO A 63 -7.07 -11.87 5.51
C PRO A 63 -7.83 -11.18 4.36
N SER A 64 -8.99 -10.60 4.65
CA SER A 64 -9.79 -9.87 3.67
C SER A 64 -9.14 -8.56 3.24
N LEU A 65 -8.49 -7.83 4.15
CA LEU A 65 -7.75 -6.62 3.85
C LEU A 65 -6.45 -6.93 3.09
N GLU A 66 -5.76 -8.01 3.46
CA GLU A 66 -4.58 -8.47 2.72
C GLU A 66 -4.93 -8.86 1.28
N THR A 67 -6.05 -9.57 1.07
CA THR A 67 -6.56 -9.90 -0.28
C THR A 67 -6.88 -8.64 -1.08
N TYR A 68 -7.45 -7.62 -0.43
CA TYR A 68 -7.74 -6.32 -1.05
C TYR A 68 -6.45 -5.62 -1.50
N TYR A 69 -5.45 -5.52 -0.63
CA TYR A 69 -4.15 -4.95 -0.98
C TYR A 69 -3.42 -5.73 -2.07
N GLN A 70 -3.46 -7.06 -2.03
CA GLN A 70 -2.89 -7.92 -3.08
C GLN A 70 -3.53 -7.63 -4.44
N SER A 71 -4.85 -7.47 -4.49
CA SER A 71 -5.56 -7.15 -5.71
C SER A 71 -5.17 -5.76 -6.26
N HIS A 72 -4.99 -4.78 -5.39
CA HIS A 72 -4.53 -3.43 -5.77
C HIS A 72 -3.11 -3.46 -6.31
N TRP A 73 -2.20 -4.15 -5.62
CA TRP A 73 -0.83 -4.36 -6.10
C TRP A 73 -0.78 -5.04 -7.46
N GLN A 74 -1.57 -6.10 -7.68
CA GLN A 74 -1.61 -6.79 -8.97
C GLN A 74 -2.00 -5.84 -10.11
N ARG A 75 -2.98 -4.95 -9.90
CA ARG A 75 -3.38 -3.96 -10.91
C ARG A 75 -2.27 -2.94 -11.17
N MET A 76 -1.67 -2.40 -10.11
CA MET A 76 -0.56 -1.45 -10.20
C MET A 76 0.66 -2.06 -10.91
N ALA A 77 0.95 -3.34 -10.63
CA ALA A 77 2.04 -4.07 -11.25
C ALA A 77 1.74 -4.42 -12.72
N GLN A 78 0.48 -4.70 -13.07
CA GLN A 78 0.06 -4.92 -14.46
C GLN A 78 0.07 -3.63 -15.29
N SER A 79 -0.32 -2.49 -14.70
CA SER A 79 -0.36 -1.21 -15.41
C SER A 79 1.04 -0.70 -15.78
N ALA A 80 2.06 -1.03 -14.97
CA ALA A 80 3.47 -0.71 -15.23
C ALA A 80 4.27 -1.90 -15.79
N ASP A 81 3.59 -2.91 -16.33
CA ASP A 81 4.17 -4.13 -16.91
C ASP A 81 5.20 -4.90 -16.03
N LEU A 82 5.17 -4.68 -14.71
CA LEU A 82 6.10 -5.28 -13.75
C LEU A 82 5.97 -6.82 -13.67
N THR A 83 4.85 -7.38 -14.13
CA THR A 83 4.57 -8.82 -14.07
C THR A 83 4.73 -9.56 -15.39
N ALA A 84 4.93 -8.86 -16.51
CA ALA A 84 5.06 -9.57 -17.78
C ALA A 84 6.38 -10.34 -17.87
N PRO A 85 6.36 -11.54 -18.47
CA PRO A 85 7.58 -12.30 -18.72
C PRO A 85 8.54 -11.46 -19.56
N SER A 86 9.84 -11.54 -19.28
CA SER A 86 10.85 -10.92 -20.13
C SER A 86 10.62 -11.37 -21.58
N PRO A 87 10.64 -10.44 -22.55
CA PRO A 87 10.48 -10.80 -23.95
C PRO A 87 11.55 -11.84 -24.33
N THR A 88 11.17 -12.78 -25.18
CA THR A 88 12.06 -13.88 -25.58
C THR A 88 13.29 -13.32 -26.30
N LEU A 89 14.41 -14.05 -26.21
CA LEU A 89 15.70 -13.72 -26.83
C LEU A 89 15.65 -13.44 -28.35
N ASP A 90 14.51 -13.69 -28.99
CA ASP A 90 14.27 -13.45 -30.41
C ASP A 90 14.19 -11.95 -30.78
N SER A 91 14.12 -11.04 -29.80
CA SER A 91 14.20 -9.58 -30.02
C SER A 91 14.95 -8.85 -28.91
N PRO A 92 16.30 -8.87 -28.93
CA PRO A 92 17.14 -8.35 -27.84
C PRO A 92 16.98 -6.84 -27.56
N LEU A 93 16.67 -6.05 -28.60
CA LEU A 93 16.53 -4.60 -28.46
C LEU A 93 15.30 -4.22 -27.63
N LEU A 94 14.16 -4.87 -27.92
CA LEU A 94 12.91 -4.71 -27.19
C LEU A 94 13.01 -5.25 -25.74
N ALA A 95 13.89 -6.23 -25.52
CA ALA A 95 14.15 -6.78 -24.19
C ALA A 95 14.90 -5.83 -23.27
N GLY A 96 15.81 -5.02 -23.82
CA GLY A 96 16.53 -3.99 -23.07
C GLY A 96 15.58 -2.88 -22.61
N GLU A 97 14.80 -2.34 -23.53
CA GLU A 97 13.87 -1.21 -23.28
C GLU A 97 12.82 -1.58 -22.23
N ALA A 98 12.13 -2.72 -22.39
CA ALA A 98 11.13 -3.17 -21.43
C ALA A 98 11.70 -3.46 -20.03
N GLN A 99 12.96 -3.91 -19.96
CA GLN A 99 13.64 -4.14 -18.66
C GLN A 99 14.02 -2.82 -17.99
N GLU A 100 14.39 -1.82 -18.77
CA GLU A 100 14.72 -0.47 -18.29
C GLU A 100 13.48 0.20 -17.70
N GLU A 101 12.35 0.22 -18.43
CA GLU A 101 11.06 0.75 -17.95
C GLU A 101 10.63 0.11 -16.62
N LYS A 102 10.72 -1.24 -16.52
CA LYS A 102 10.40 -1.96 -15.28
C LYS A 102 11.31 -1.55 -14.13
N SER A 103 12.60 -1.31 -14.42
CA SER A 103 13.57 -0.90 -13.40
C SER A 103 13.26 0.50 -12.88
N LYS A 104 12.87 1.44 -13.77
CA LYS A 104 12.44 2.79 -13.39
C LYS A 104 11.18 2.75 -12.53
N ALA A 105 10.15 2.01 -12.96
CA ALA A 105 8.91 1.85 -12.21
C ALA A 105 9.18 1.27 -10.81
N LEU A 106 10.02 0.24 -10.69
CA LEU A 106 10.41 -0.31 -9.39
C LEU A 106 11.19 0.70 -8.53
N ALA A 107 12.03 1.55 -9.13
CA ALA A 107 12.75 2.59 -8.41
C ALA A 107 11.77 3.64 -7.85
N VAL A 108 10.84 4.15 -8.66
CA VAL A 108 9.77 5.07 -8.23
C VAL A 108 8.93 4.45 -7.10
N LEU A 109 8.52 3.19 -7.26
CA LEU A 109 7.77 2.46 -6.22
C LEU A 109 8.56 2.37 -4.90
N ASN A 110 9.85 2.03 -4.96
CA ASN A 110 10.68 1.96 -3.75
C ASN A 110 10.75 3.32 -3.02
N ILE A 111 10.77 4.43 -3.75
CA ILE A 111 10.74 5.77 -3.13
C ILE A 111 9.37 6.02 -2.48
N LEU A 112 8.27 5.78 -3.19
CA LEU A 112 6.92 5.96 -2.65
C LEU A 112 6.64 5.09 -1.42
N VAL A 113 7.25 3.91 -1.35
CA VAL A 113 7.12 3.00 -0.21
C VAL A 113 7.94 3.47 1.01
N GLN A 114 9.14 3.99 0.80
CA GLN A 114 10.01 4.45 1.88
C GLN A 114 9.63 5.83 2.44
N GLN A 115 8.89 6.64 1.67
CA GLN A 115 8.52 7.99 2.08
C GLN A 115 7.19 8.00 2.84
N GLU A 116 7.20 8.60 4.03
CA GLU A 116 5.97 8.88 4.77
C GLU A 116 5.29 10.17 4.36
N GLN A 117 6.08 11.12 3.88
CA GLN A 117 5.60 12.42 3.46
C GLN A 117 5.39 12.43 1.95
N PRO A 118 4.40 13.22 1.45
CA PRO A 118 4.25 13.44 0.03
C PRO A 118 5.54 13.97 -0.60
N ILE A 119 5.96 13.36 -1.71
CA ILE A 119 7.17 13.70 -2.46
C ILE A 119 6.81 14.24 -3.85
N SER A 120 7.57 15.18 -4.39
CA SER A 120 7.34 15.69 -5.74
C SER A 120 8.00 14.85 -6.82
N THR A 121 7.53 14.99 -8.06
CA THR A 121 8.10 14.34 -9.25
C THR A 121 9.59 14.67 -9.41
N ASP A 122 9.95 15.96 -9.33
CA ASP A 122 11.34 16.44 -9.38
C ASP A 122 12.22 15.77 -8.31
N ALA A 123 11.74 15.68 -7.07
CA ALA A 123 12.49 15.04 -6.00
C ALA A 123 12.70 13.54 -6.25
N ILE A 124 11.69 12.82 -6.77
CA ILE A 124 11.84 11.41 -7.14
C ILE A 124 12.87 11.25 -8.26
N ALA A 125 12.74 12.04 -9.34
CA ALA A 125 13.64 12.03 -10.49
C ALA A 125 15.11 12.25 -10.09
N GLN A 126 15.36 13.23 -9.21
CA GLN A 126 16.69 13.48 -8.66
C GLN A 126 17.24 12.31 -7.83
N ILE A 127 16.39 11.65 -7.03
CA ILE A 127 16.83 10.53 -6.18
C ILE A 127 17.21 9.30 -7.02
N ILE A 128 16.44 8.99 -8.06
CA ILE A 128 16.69 7.82 -8.91
C ILE A 128 17.60 8.13 -10.10
N ASN A 129 17.98 9.41 -10.29
CA ASN A 129 18.76 9.92 -11.42
C ASN A 129 18.13 9.57 -12.77
N GLU A 130 16.83 9.84 -12.89
CA GLU A 130 16.02 9.68 -14.11
C GLU A 130 15.45 11.03 -14.57
N ASP A 131 14.87 11.04 -15.77
CA ASP A 131 14.18 12.21 -16.31
C ASP A 131 12.83 12.44 -15.62
N GLU A 132 12.46 13.71 -15.41
CA GLU A 132 11.22 14.08 -14.73
C GLU A 132 9.97 13.60 -15.50
N TYR A 133 9.99 13.63 -16.84
CA TYR A 133 8.87 13.19 -17.67
C TYR A 133 8.65 11.68 -17.55
N GLU A 134 9.73 10.89 -17.48
CA GLU A 134 9.66 9.43 -17.28
C GLU A 134 9.04 9.09 -15.92
N VAL A 135 9.40 9.84 -14.87
CA VAL A 135 8.80 9.67 -13.55
C VAL A 135 7.34 10.11 -13.56
N GLU A 136 6.99 11.22 -14.21
CA GLU A 136 5.62 11.70 -14.32
C GLU A 136 4.72 10.67 -15.02
N GLU A 137 5.17 10.05 -16.11
CA GLU A 137 4.42 9.01 -16.83
C GLU A 137 4.11 7.79 -15.94
N ILE A 138 5.07 7.37 -15.12
CA ILE A 138 4.87 6.29 -14.15
C ILE A 138 3.85 6.69 -13.08
N LEU A 139 3.95 7.92 -12.56
CA LEU A 139 3.02 8.43 -11.54
C LEU A 139 1.59 8.58 -12.08
N ASP A 140 1.44 9.05 -13.32
CA ASP A 140 0.15 9.16 -14.01
C ASP A 140 -0.48 7.80 -14.26
N THR A 141 0.32 6.80 -14.60
CA THR A 141 -0.12 5.40 -14.71
C THR A 141 -0.65 4.86 -13.37
N TRP A 142 -0.12 5.35 -12.25
CA TRP A 142 -0.49 4.92 -10.90
C TRP A 142 -1.43 5.88 -10.18
N ILE A 143 -1.99 6.87 -10.86
CA ILE A 143 -2.72 7.97 -10.22
C ILE A 143 -3.90 7.51 -9.35
N GLU A 144 -4.52 6.38 -9.68
CA GLU A 144 -5.62 5.78 -8.90
C GLU A 144 -5.17 5.16 -7.55
N PHE A 145 -3.87 4.91 -7.39
CA PHE A 145 -3.23 4.38 -6.18
C PHE A 145 -2.48 5.48 -5.40
N LEU A 146 -2.50 6.71 -5.89
CA LEU A 146 -1.78 7.84 -5.30
C LEU A 146 -2.73 8.87 -4.74
N GLN A 147 -2.34 9.48 -3.63
CA GLN A 147 -2.94 10.71 -3.15
C GLN A 147 -2.07 11.88 -3.58
N GLN A 148 -2.68 12.80 -4.32
CA GLN A 148 -2.08 14.08 -4.69
C GLN A 148 -2.32 15.13 -3.60
N GLN A 149 -1.30 15.88 -3.26
CA GLN A 149 -1.38 17.01 -2.36
C GLN A 149 -0.67 18.22 -2.95
N ARG A 150 -1.33 19.37 -2.94
CA ARG A 150 -0.73 20.62 -3.39
C ARG A 150 -0.09 21.34 -2.22
N ILE A 151 1.23 21.39 -2.18
CA ILE A 151 2.02 22.00 -1.10
C ILE A 151 2.96 23.03 -1.72
N GLY A 152 2.90 24.28 -1.29
CA GLY A 152 3.80 25.33 -1.78
C GLY A 152 3.68 25.65 -3.28
N GLY A 153 2.56 25.28 -3.92
CA GLY A 153 2.34 25.47 -5.37
C GLY A 153 2.69 24.24 -6.22
N GLU A 154 3.35 23.24 -5.63
CA GLU A 154 3.82 22.01 -6.27
C GLU A 154 2.86 20.84 -5.97
N ILE A 155 2.71 19.90 -6.91
CA ILE A 155 1.98 18.65 -6.69
C ILE A 155 2.94 17.63 -6.10
N ARG A 156 2.50 16.98 -5.01
CA ARG A 156 3.24 15.92 -4.35
C ARG A 156 2.39 14.67 -4.23
N TYR A 157 3.05 13.53 -4.30
CA TYR A 157 2.47 12.21 -4.37
C TYR A 157 2.87 11.39 -3.15
N ARG A 158 1.92 10.61 -2.66
CA ARG A 158 2.13 9.54 -1.68
C ARG A 158 1.18 8.40 -2.02
N LEU A 159 1.46 7.20 -1.52
CA LEU A 159 0.47 6.12 -1.58
C LEU A 159 -0.80 6.52 -0.82
N TYR A 160 -1.94 6.06 -1.32
CA TYR A 160 -3.26 6.45 -0.83
C TYR A 160 -3.50 6.14 0.65
N HIS A 161 -2.77 5.19 1.24
CA HIS A 161 -2.94 4.77 2.64
C HIS A 161 -1.64 4.22 3.24
N SER A 162 -1.31 4.62 4.47
CA SER A 162 -0.11 4.14 5.18
C SER A 162 -0.07 2.62 5.37
N SER A 163 -1.18 1.99 5.76
CA SER A 163 -1.21 0.53 5.91
C SER A 163 -0.97 -0.21 4.58
N PHE A 164 -1.33 0.38 3.43
CA PHE A 164 -1.01 -0.21 2.12
C PHE A 164 0.48 -0.08 1.81
N ARG A 165 1.09 1.08 2.11
CA ARG A 165 2.54 1.31 2.03
C ARG A 165 3.31 0.32 2.89
N ASP A 166 2.95 0.16 4.16
CA ASP A 166 3.63 -0.74 5.09
C ASP A 166 3.50 -2.20 4.63
N TRP A 167 2.36 -2.57 4.05
CA TRP A 167 2.18 -3.88 3.44
C TRP A 167 3.10 -4.06 2.21
N LEU A 168 3.17 -3.07 1.32
CA LEU A 168 4.07 -3.08 0.16
C LEU A 168 5.54 -3.18 0.56
N GLU A 169 5.97 -2.46 1.60
CA GLU A 169 7.33 -2.52 2.13
C GLU A 169 7.73 -3.95 2.51
N ARG A 170 6.83 -4.67 3.20
CA ARG A 170 7.02 -6.08 3.57
C ARG A 170 7.10 -6.97 2.32
N GLN A 171 6.23 -6.76 1.33
CA GLN A 171 6.25 -7.54 0.09
C GLN A 171 7.55 -7.31 -0.72
N LEU A 172 7.96 -6.05 -0.89
CA LEU A 172 9.20 -5.70 -1.60
C LEU A 172 10.45 -6.21 -0.88
N SER A 173 10.44 -6.25 0.46
CA SER A 173 11.51 -6.84 1.25
C SER A 173 11.65 -8.35 1.06
N ILE A 174 10.55 -9.06 0.77
CA ILE A 174 10.55 -10.48 0.42
C ILE A 174 11.06 -10.69 -1.02
N LEU A 175 10.78 -9.74 -1.93
CA LEU A 175 11.20 -9.80 -3.33
C LEU A 175 12.66 -9.39 -3.55
N LYS A 176 13.26 -8.62 -2.63
CA LYS A 176 14.72 -8.39 -2.62
C LYS A 176 15.37 -9.67 -2.09
N PRO A 177 16.08 -10.47 -2.91
CA PRO A 177 16.85 -11.58 -2.36
C PRO A 177 17.84 -10.98 -1.38
N THR A 178 17.73 -11.35 -0.11
CA THR A 178 18.72 -11.04 0.91
C THR A 178 20.03 -11.66 0.43
N ASN A 179 20.89 -10.85 -0.19
CA ASN A 179 22.32 -11.11 -0.17
C ASN A 179 22.72 -10.98 1.30
N HIS A 180 22.49 -12.04 2.07
CA HIS A 180 23.21 -12.23 3.32
C HIS A 180 24.68 -12.37 2.95
N PRO A 181 25.56 -11.46 3.37
CA PRO A 181 26.94 -11.85 3.54
C PRO A 181 26.90 -12.91 4.65
N GLN A 182 27.21 -14.16 4.31
CA GLN A 182 27.61 -15.12 5.32
C GLN A 182 28.91 -14.56 5.93
N GLU A 183 28.81 -13.90 7.08
CA GLU A 183 29.97 -13.62 7.89
C GLU A 183 30.45 -14.94 8.50
N HIS A 184 31.68 -15.30 8.13
CA HIS A 184 32.48 -16.41 8.59
C HIS A 184 33.02 -16.19 10.01
#